data_AF-A0A022VYK2-F1
#
_entry.id   AF-A0A022VYK2-F1
#
_cell.length_a   1.000
_cell.length_b   1.000
_cell.length_c   1.000
_cell.angle_alpha   90.00
_cell.angle_beta   90.00
_cell.angle_gamma   90.00
#
_symmetry.space_group_name_H-M   'P 1'
#
loop_
_entity.id
_entity.type
_entity.pdbx_description
1 polymer ?
#
loop_
_entity_poly.entity_id
_entity_poly.type
_entity_poly.pdbx_seq_one_letter_code
_entity_poly.pdbx_strand_id
1 'polypeptide(L)'
;MILSRQIAAFAALITSASASCSWRTFLEPYSASSAGHVPVSTFNYTGEGGPLHWTGLNPIANWQCGYDSTQSPIAIDSQTIRYARKGTVKIDIPTARMADFENLGSTVEVPASGKLTVKGKVYNLVQFHFHTPSEHRIDEEYSPMEIHFVFQRGKEPHINLLNLKTVLATNPLVVKEKSIAVVGFMVELSPYGRSTPLLTQVFANLHKISTPGSVTKIRQLDFSSVADSLHKNDIFTYTGSLTTPPCSNKISWYISAAPLSLDVVTFNAVKKVVKFNSRYTQNTLGRVNLLEVAAGDIGCAKSQMRVQSDP
;
A
#
# COMPACT_ATOMS: atom_id res chain seq x y z
N MET A 1 51.98 -49.33 2.63
CA MET A 1 52.19 -48.20 3.56
C MET A 1 51.60 -46.96 2.89
N ILE A 2 50.27 -46.83 2.90
CA ILE A 2 49.50 -46.03 3.88
C ILE A 2 50.05 -44.60 3.95
N LEU A 3 49.43 -43.67 3.22
CA LEU A 3 49.02 -42.38 3.79
C LEU A 3 47.83 -41.81 2.98
N SER A 4 46.65 -42.12 3.54
CA SER A 4 45.47 -41.24 3.72
C SER A 4 44.87 -40.48 2.53
N ARG A 5 43.73 -41.04 2.11
CA ARG A 5 42.53 -40.36 1.60
C ARG A 5 42.22 -39.06 2.35
N GLN A 6 41.91 -37.99 1.62
CA GLN A 6 40.96 -36.97 2.06
C GLN A 6 39.93 -36.71 0.96
N ILE A 7 38.87 -37.52 1.00
CA ILE A 7 37.54 -37.13 0.54
C ILE A 7 36.88 -36.57 1.79
N ALA A 8 36.65 -35.25 1.84
CA ALA A 8 35.86 -34.64 2.90
C ALA A 8 35.11 -33.41 2.38
N ALA A 9 33.80 -33.63 2.18
CA ALA A 9 32.71 -32.69 2.43
C ALA A 9 32.75 -31.32 1.71
N PHE A 10 32.39 -31.29 0.43
CA PHE A 10 31.62 -30.17 -0.15
C PHE A 10 30.14 -30.35 0.19
N ALA A 11 29.80 -30.21 1.47
CA ALA A 11 28.43 -30.16 1.94
C ALA A 11 28.35 -29.27 3.17
N ALA A 12 27.38 -28.35 3.14
CA ALA A 12 27.04 -27.36 4.17
C ALA A 12 27.72 -25.99 4.02
N LEU A 13 27.21 -25.18 3.10
CA LEU A 13 27.00 -23.73 3.27
C LEU A 13 25.93 -23.24 2.28
N ILE A 14 24.83 -23.98 2.17
CA ILE A 14 23.54 -23.41 1.74
C ILE A 14 22.77 -23.13 3.02
N THR A 15 23.27 -22.16 3.80
CA THR A 15 22.41 -21.48 4.77
C THR A 15 21.46 -20.62 3.94
N SER A 16 20.34 -21.23 3.54
CA SER A 16 19.02 -20.60 3.36
C SER A 16 19.04 -19.07 3.33
N ALA A 17 19.52 -18.51 2.21
CA ALA A 17 19.29 -17.12 1.81
C ALA A 17 17.87 -17.00 1.21
N SER A 18 16.88 -17.50 1.95
CA SER A 18 15.48 -17.59 1.53
C SER A 18 14.58 -17.02 2.63
N ALA A 19 14.92 -15.84 3.16
CA ALA A 19 14.08 -15.14 4.14
C ALA A 19 14.28 -13.61 4.15
N SER A 20 14.64 -12.99 3.02
CA SER A 20 14.87 -11.53 3.00
C SER A 20 14.31 -10.80 1.78
N CYS A 21 13.54 -11.45 0.92
CA CYS A 21 12.95 -10.78 -0.25
C CYS A 21 11.52 -10.25 -0.03
N SER A 22 10.97 -10.39 1.19
CA SER A 22 9.61 -9.95 1.54
C SER A 22 9.55 -9.14 2.85
N TRP A 23 10.66 -9.10 3.59
CA TRP A 23 10.77 -8.40 4.86
C TRP A 23 10.64 -6.89 4.61
N ARG A 24 9.67 -6.23 5.29
CA ARG A 24 9.45 -4.77 5.27
C ARG A 24 8.79 -4.20 4.01
N THR A 25 7.79 -4.90 3.51
CA THR A 25 6.77 -4.34 2.62
C THR A 25 5.39 -4.55 3.27
N PHE A 26 4.37 -3.76 2.92
CA PHE A 26 2.99 -3.84 3.44
C PHE A 26 2.33 -5.25 3.38
N LEU A 27 3.01 -6.23 2.79
CA LEU A 27 2.62 -7.63 2.62
C LEU A 27 2.99 -8.54 3.81
N GLU A 28 3.81 -8.09 4.75
CA GLU A 28 4.03 -8.80 6.02
C GLU A 28 2.84 -8.57 6.97
N PRO A 29 2.30 -9.62 7.62
CA PRO A 29 1.25 -9.46 8.61
C PRO A 29 1.74 -8.59 9.78
N TYR A 30 0.89 -7.64 10.19
CA TYR A 30 1.01 -6.85 11.42
C TYR A 30 1.56 -7.71 12.58
N SER A 31 2.86 -7.58 12.85
CA SER A 31 3.40 -7.85 14.16
C SER A 31 3.74 -6.48 14.73
N ALA A 32 2.83 -5.94 15.53
CA ALA A 32 3.20 -4.91 16.49
C ALA A 32 4.49 -5.42 17.16
N SER A 33 5.58 -4.66 17.06
CA SER A 33 6.79 -5.04 17.78
C SER A 33 6.39 -5.20 19.25
N SER A 34 6.88 -6.25 19.90
CA SER A 34 6.61 -6.54 21.32
C SER A 34 7.05 -5.41 22.27
N ALA A 35 7.63 -4.33 21.75
CA ALA A 35 8.16 -3.18 22.45
C ALA A 35 7.31 -1.89 22.32
N GLY A 36 6.09 -1.94 21.77
CA GLY A 36 5.20 -0.77 21.70
C GLY A 36 5.68 0.36 20.79
N HIS A 37 6.62 0.08 19.88
CA HIS A 37 7.12 1.00 18.87
C HIS A 37 6.77 0.47 17.48
N VAL A 38 6.39 1.37 16.58
CA VAL A 38 6.09 1.01 15.19
C VAL A 38 7.39 1.11 14.37
N PRO A 39 7.80 0.06 13.63
CA PRO A 39 9.00 0.13 12.80
C PRO A 39 8.90 1.27 11.78
N VAL A 40 9.91 2.13 11.75
CA VAL A 40 9.99 3.24 10.79
C VAL A 40 10.45 2.71 9.43
N SER A 41 9.86 3.23 8.35
CA SER A 41 10.22 2.88 6.98
C SER A 41 11.69 3.18 6.67
N THR A 42 12.31 2.32 5.87
CA THR A 42 13.69 2.50 5.38
C THR A 42 13.77 3.28 4.07
N PHE A 43 12.64 3.50 3.39
CA PHE A 43 12.55 4.38 2.21
C PHE A 43 11.89 5.72 2.58
N ASN A 44 12.07 6.75 1.75
CA ASN A 44 11.42 8.05 1.93
C ASN A 44 10.95 8.63 0.57
N TYR A 45 10.65 9.93 0.55
CA TYR A 45 10.14 10.64 -0.63
C TYR A 45 11.08 11.75 -1.13
N THR A 46 12.34 11.80 -0.66
CA THR A 46 13.28 12.90 -0.91
C THR A 46 14.71 12.41 -1.16
N GLY A 47 15.40 12.99 -2.15
CA GLY A 47 16.79 12.65 -2.45
C GLY A 47 17.00 11.16 -2.75
N GLU A 48 18.11 10.60 -2.27
CA GLU A 48 18.53 9.20 -2.51
C GLU A 48 17.57 8.15 -1.95
N GLY A 49 16.70 8.52 -1.00
CA GLY A 49 15.67 7.60 -0.50
C GLY A 49 14.35 7.67 -1.25
N GLY A 50 14.24 8.58 -2.23
CA GLY A 50 13.00 8.96 -2.91
C GLY A 50 12.59 8.08 -4.09
N PRO A 51 11.43 8.34 -4.69
CA PRO A 51 10.80 7.43 -5.65
C PRO A 51 11.56 7.22 -6.96
N LEU A 52 12.44 8.15 -7.34
CA LEU A 52 13.32 8.02 -8.49
C LEU A 52 14.45 7.00 -8.26
N HIS A 53 14.75 6.68 -6.99
CA HIS A 53 15.84 5.80 -6.60
C HIS A 53 15.38 4.58 -5.79
N TRP A 54 14.07 4.33 -5.65
CA TRP A 54 13.57 3.17 -4.92
C TRP A 54 14.10 1.83 -5.45
N THR A 55 14.35 1.72 -6.75
CA THR A 55 15.02 0.54 -7.33
C THR A 55 16.43 0.36 -6.76
N GLY A 56 17.21 1.43 -6.60
CA GLY A 56 18.56 1.39 -6.06
C GLY A 56 18.65 1.04 -4.57
N LEU A 57 17.58 1.31 -3.78
CA LEU A 57 17.53 0.94 -2.36
C LEU A 57 17.54 -0.57 -2.13
N ASN A 58 16.89 -1.32 -3.02
CA ASN A 58 16.93 -2.78 -3.06
C ASN A 58 16.59 -3.26 -4.48
N PRO A 59 17.59 -3.48 -5.35
CA PRO A 59 17.36 -3.79 -6.76
C PRO A 59 16.56 -5.06 -7.00
N ILE A 60 16.63 -6.03 -6.09
CA ILE A 60 15.91 -7.31 -6.21
C ILE A 60 14.46 -7.14 -5.78
N ALA A 61 14.22 -6.52 -4.62
CA ALA A 61 12.85 -6.39 -4.10
C ALA A 61 12.06 -5.30 -4.85
N ASN A 62 12.70 -4.19 -5.20
CA ASN A 62 12.02 -2.99 -5.70
C ASN A 62 12.11 -2.86 -7.23
N TRP A 63 12.50 -3.91 -7.95
CA TRP A 63 12.66 -3.84 -9.41
C TRP A 63 11.40 -3.32 -10.12
N GLN A 64 10.21 -3.71 -9.64
CA GLN A 64 8.94 -3.28 -10.21
C GLN A 64 8.76 -1.75 -10.17
N CYS A 65 9.37 -1.07 -9.20
CA CYS A 65 9.26 0.39 -9.07
C CYS A 65 9.81 1.14 -10.30
N GLY A 66 10.77 0.58 -11.04
CA GLY A 66 11.38 1.24 -12.20
C GLY A 66 11.29 0.50 -13.53
N TYR A 67 10.77 -0.73 -13.54
CA TYR A 67 10.73 -1.56 -14.75
C TYR A 67 9.36 -2.18 -15.06
N ASP A 68 8.44 -2.25 -14.10
CA ASP A 68 7.09 -2.74 -14.38
C ASP A 68 6.27 -1.66 -15.13
N SER A 69 5.45 -2.08 -16.10
CA SER A 69 4.65 -1.21 -16.96
C SER A 69 3.25 -0.91 -16.41
N THR A 70 2.89 -1.45 -15.26
CA THR A 70 1.56 -1.30 -14.64
C THR A 70 1.65 -0.65 -13.26
N GLN A 71 2.41 0.44 -13.19
CA GLN A 71 2.68 1.15 -11.94
C GLN A 71 1.57 2.14 -11.56
N SER A 72 1.52 2.49 -10.28
CA SER A 72 0.62 3.48 -9.69
C SER A 72 1.40 4.49 -8.85
N PRO A 73 0.89 5.73 -8.65
CA PRO A 73 -0.40 6.24 -9.10
C PRO A 73 -0.44 6.63 -10.58
N ILE A 74 -1.62 6.91 -11.13
CA ILE A 74 -1.81 7.42 -12.50
C ILE A 74 -2.63 8.72 -12.50
N ALA A 75 -2.53 9.49 -13.58
CA ALA A 75 -3.55 10.47 -13.92
C ALA A 75 -4.74 9.74 -14.54
N ILE A 76 -5.91 9.83 -13.89
CA ILE A 76 -7.15 9.23 -14.33
C ILE A 76 -7.81 10.18 -15.32
N ASP A 77 -7.96 9.75 -16.57
CA ASP A 77 -8.82 10.40 -17.54
C ASP A 77 -10.24 9.87 -17.37
N SER A 78 -11.14 10.73 -16.87
CA SER A 78 -12.53 10.37 -16.56
C SER A 78 -13.34 9.95 -17.78
N GLN A 79 -12.89 10.29 -18.99
CA GLN A 79 -13.57 9.95 -20.25
C GLN A 79 -13.16 8.56 -20.77
N THR A 80 -11.96 8.09 -20.46
CA THR A 80 -11.42 6.83 -21.01
C THR A 80 -11.23 5.73 -19.97
N ILE A 81 -11.12 6.08 -18.69
CA ILE A 81 -10.99 5.09 -17.61
C ILE A 81 -12.24 4.23 -17.49
N ARG A 82 -12.06 3.01 -16.98
CA ARG A 82 -13.18 2.11 -16.70
C ARG A 82 -13.86 2.49 -15.38
N TYR A 83 -15.19 2.45 -15.40
CA TYR A 83 -16.01 2.56 -14.20
C TYR A 83 -16.41 1.18 -13.68
N ALA A 84 -16.39 1.01 -12.36
CA ALA A 84 -16.98 -0.17 -11.74
C ALA A 84 -18.50 -0.13 -11.94
N ARG A 85 -19.10 -1.28 -12.25
CA ARG A 85 -20.56 -1.37 -12.39
C ARG A 85 -21.22 -1.01 -11.05
N LYS A 86 -22.25 -0.18 -11.08
CA LYS A 86 -23.00 0.25 -9.88
C LYS A 86 -23.42 -0.95 -9.04
N GLY A 87 -23.19 -0.87 -7.73
CA GLY A 87 -23.51 -1.93 -6.77
C GLY A 87 -22.59 -3.15 -6.79
N THR A 88 -21.54 -3.19 -7.64
CA THR A 88 -20.59 -4.31 -7.67
C THR A 88 -19.40 -4.15 -6.73
N VAL A 89 -19.14 -2.95 -6.25
CA VAL A 89 -18.09 -2.62 -5.27
C VAL A 89 -18.79 -2.11 -4.01
N LYS A 90 -18.64 -2.82 -2.90
CA LYS A 90 -19.29 -2.48 -1.63
C LYS A 90 -18.30 -2.62 -0.48
N ILE A 91 -18.06 -1.55 0.25
CA ILE A 91 -17.40 -1.62 1.56
C ILE A 91 -18.43 -1.76 2.69
N ASP A 92 -18.09 -2.60 3.66
CA ASP A 92 -18.82 -2.81 4.91
C ASP A 92 -17.79 -2.83 6.04
N ILE A 93 -17.63 -1.69 6.72
CA ILE A 93 -16.62 -1.49 7.76
C ILE A 93 -17.37 -1.10 9.05
N PRO A 94 -17.43 -1.99 10.05
CA PRO A 94 -18.14 -1.69 11.30
C PRO A 94 -17.43 -0.58 12.08
N THR A 95 -18.18 0.14 12.90
CA THR A 95 -17.62 1.12 13.83
C THR A 95 -16.59 0.46 14.75
N ALA A 96 -15.39 1.01 14.82
CA ALA A 96 -14.36 0.54 15.74
C ALA A 96 -14.41 1.36 17.04
N ARG A 97 -14.49 0.68 18.19
CA ARG A 97 -14.46 1.30 19.54
C ARG A 97 -13.06 1.56 20.07
N MET A 98 -12.05 1.06 19.37
CA MET A 98 -10.65 1.34 19.64
C MET A 98 -9.85 0.97 18.39
N ALA A 99 -8.94 1.84 17.98
CA ALA A 99 -8.00 1.56 16.90
C ALA A 99 -6.63 2.18 17.24
N ASP A 100 -5.57 1.52 16.79
CA ASP A 100 -4.23 2.11 16.78
C ASP A 100 -4.15 3.18 15.69
N PHE A 101 -3.38 4.23 15.96
CA PHE A 101 -3.03 5.26 14.99
C PHE A 101 -1.53 5.49 15.08
N GLU A 102 -0.85 5.26 13.97
CA GLU A 102 0.58 5.02 13.93
C GLU A 102 1.25 5.98 12.96
N ASN A 103 2.46 6.44 13.29
CA ASN A 103 3.31 7.18 12.37
C ASN A 103 4.46 6.28 11.89
N LEU A 104 4.41 5.83 10.64
CA LEU A 104 5.42 4.95 10.06
C LEU A 104 6.67 5.68 9.56
N GLY A 105 6.68 7.01 9.62
CA GLY A 105 7.66 7.88 8.98
C GLY A 105 7.47 8.06 7.48
N SER A 106 6.87 7.10 6.78
CA SER A 106 6.46 7.20 5.37
C SER A 106 4.99 7.59 5.18
N THR A 107 4.15 7.34 6.18
CA THR A 107 2.74 7.73 6.23
C THR A 107 2.25 7.66 7.69
N VAL A 108 1.02 8.10 7.93
CA VAL A 108 0.28 7.76 9.15
C VAL A 108 -0.81 6.75 8.80
N GLU A 109 -0.96 5.70 9.60
CA GLU A 109 -1.88 4.59 9.30
C GLU A 109 -2.73 4.17 10.49
N VAL A 110 -3.85 3.52 10.18
CA VAL A 110 -4.79 2.96 11.15
C VAL A 110 -5.09 1.51 10.76
N PRO A 111 -4.59 0.52 11.52
CA PRO A 111 -5.04 -0.86 11.42
C PRO A 111 -6.55 -0.97 11.70
N ALA A 112 -7.28 -1.65 10.83
CA ALA A 112 -8.75 -1.71 10.92
C ALA A 112 -9.31 -3.04 10.40
N SER A 113 -10.55 -3.34 10.77
CA SER A 113 -11.27 -4.55 10.35
C SER A 113 -12.57 -4.19 9.64
N GLY A 114 -12.88 -4.91 8.57
CA GLY A 114 -14.01 -4.64 7.69
C GLY A 114 -13.90 -5.47 6.42
N LYS A 115 -14.82 -5.28 5.49
CA LYS A 115 -14.92 -6.06 4.26
C LYS A 115 -15.08 -5.16 3.04
N LEU A 116 -14.48 -5.59 1.95
CA LEU A 116 -14.77 -5.13 0.60
C LEU A 116 -15.33 -6.32 -0.18
N THR A 117 -16.49 -6.13 -0.82
CA THR A 117 -17.06 -7.11 -1.75
C THR A 117 -17.02 -6.53 -3.16
N VAL A 118 -16.31 -7.22 -4.06
CA VAL A 118 -16.23 -6.88 -5.48
C VAL A 118 -16.76 -8.05 -6.31
N LYS A 119 -17.88 -7.85 -7.01
CA LYS A 119 -18.49 -8.88 -7.89
C LYS A 119 -18.60 -10.25 -7.20
N GLY A 120 -19.02 -10.25 -5.92
CA GLY A 120 -19.15 -11.44 -5.09
C GLY A 120 -17.85 -11.96 -4.44
N LYS A 121 -16.67 -11.41 -4.78
CA LYS A 121 -15.40 -11.74 -4.12
C LYS A 121 -15.21 -10.87 -2.88
N VAL A 122 -14.92 -11.49 -1.74
CA VAL A 122 -14.71 -10.80 -0.46
C VAL A 122 -13.21 -10.62 -0.18
N TYR A 123 -12.84 -9.42 0.25
CA TYR A 123 -11.53 -9.01 0.72
C TYR A 123 -11.67 -8.45 2.14
N ASN A 124 -10.70 -8.72 3.01
CA ASN A 124 -10.70 -8.24 4.40
C ASN A 124 -9.85 -6.97 4.49
N LEU A 125 -10.35 -5.94 5.18
CA LEU A 125 -9.60 -4.73 5.48
C LEU A 125 -8.38 -5.09 6.33
N VAL A 126 -7.25 -4.46 6.02
CA VAL A 126 -6.00 -4.61 6.78
C VAL A 126 -5.70 -3.30 7.51
N GLN A 127 -5.71 -2.19 6.78
CA GLN A 127 -5.43 -0.86 7.28
C GLN A 127 -6.00 0.20 6.33
N PHE A 128 -6.02 1.44 6.78
CA PHE A 128 -6.04 2.60 5.88
C PHE A 128 -4.98 3.64 6.26
N HIS A 129 -4.50 4.39 5.28
CA HIS A 129 -3.44 5.39 5.44
C HIS A 129 -3.63 6.58 4.50
N PHE A 130 -2.77 7.59 4.63
CA PHE A 130 -2.97 8.90 4.02
C PHE A 130 -1.76 9.40 3.24
N HIS A 131 -2.02 10.17 2.18
CA HIS A 131 -1.02 10.85 1.36
C HIS A 131 -1.32 12.34 1.25
N THR A 132 -0.30 13.19 1.36
CA THR A 132 -0.39 14.65 1.13
C THR A 132 0.76 15.07 0.21
N PRO A 133 0.49 15.55 -1.02
CA PRO A 133 -0.82 15.67 -1.70
C PRO A 133 -1.46 14.31 -2.09
N SER A 134 -2.54 14.30 -2.87
CA SER A 134 -3.00 13.06 -3.51
C SER A 134 -1.90 12.44 -4.38
N GLU A 135 -1.92 11.11 -4.50
CA GLU A 135 -1.02 10.38 -5.40
C GLU A 135 -1.63 10.32 -6.80
N HIS A 136 -2.91 9.96 -6.88
CA HIS A 136 -3.68 10.03 -8.12
C HIS A 136 -3.97 11.48 -8.51
N ARG A 137 -4.31 11.64 -9.79
CA ARG A 137 -4.96 12.83 -10.33
C ARG A 137 -6.23 12.43 -11.06
N ILE A 138 -7.21 13.31 -11.11
CA ILE A 138 -8.41 13.14 -11.95
C ILE A 138 -8.38 14.28 -12.96
N ASP A 139 -8.36 13.95 -14.25
CA ASP A 139 -8.24 14.90 -15.36
C ASP A 139 -7.07 15.89 -15.15
N GLU A 140 -5.92 15.34 -14.72
CA GLU A 140 -4.68 16.05 -14.34
C GLU A 140 -4.75 16.94 -13.08
N GLU A 141 -5.91 17.03 -12.42
CA GLU A 141 -6.05 17.75 -11.15
C GLU A 141 -5.66 16.85 -9.97
N TYR A 142 -4.78 17.34 -9.10
CA TYR A 142 -4.44 16.69 -7.84
C TYR A 142 -5.28 17.29 -6.70
N SER A 143 -5.55 16.47 -5.68
CA SER A 143 -6.24 16.91 -4.46
C SER A 143 -5.25 17.18 -3.32
N PRO A 144 -5.61 18.00 -2.33
CA PRO A 144 -4.80 18.24 -1.14
C PRO A 144 -4.36 16.98 -0.39
N MET A 145 -5.17 15.91 -0.39
CA MET A 145 -4.86 14.67 0.29
C MET A 145 -5.58 13.49 -0.37
N GLU A 146 -5.07 12.27 -0.18
CA GLU A 146 -5.70 11.02 -0.60
C GLU A 146 -5.67 10.00 0.55
N ILE A 147 -6.74 9.20 0.68
CA ILE A 147 -6.83 8.10 1.65
C ILE A 147 -6.91 6.77 0.90
N HIS A 148 -6.13 5.78 1.35
CA HIS A 148 -6.12 4.42 0.82
C HIS A 148 -6.62 3.43 1.87
N PHE A 149 -7.71 2.71 1.59
CA PHE A 149 -8.14 1.54 2.35
C PHE A 149 -7.64 0.28 1.68
N VAL A 150 -6.78 -0.48 2.36
CA VAL A 150 -6.11 -1.66 1.80
C VAL A 150 -6.81 -2.93 2.27
N PHE A 151 -7.30 -3.71 1.29
CA PHE A 151 -7.99 -4.97 1.53
C PHE A 151 -7.22 -6.14 0.93
N GLN A 152 -7.27 -7.29 1.59
CA GLN A 152 -6.62 -8.51 1.16
C GLN A 152 -7.59 -9.70 1.14
N ARG A 153 -7.56 -10.47 0.06
CA ARG A 153 -8.26 -11.75 -0.06
C ARG A 153 -7.30 -12.90 0.18
N GLY A 154 -7.78 -13.92 0.89
CA GLY A 154 -6.96 -15.07 1.33
C GLY A 154 -6.32 -14.88 2.70
N LYS A 155 -6.60 -13.77 3.41
CA LYS A 155 -6.24 -13.62 4.82
C LYS A 155 -7.26 -14.42 5.65
N GLU A 156 -6.84 -15.54 6.25
CA GLU A 156 -7.60 -16.13 7.34
C GLU A 156 -7.57 -15.17 8.55
N PRO A 157 -8.70 -14.98 9.25
CA PRO A 157 -8.71 -14.19 10.47
C PRO A 157 -7.84 -14.90 11.53
N HIS A 158 -6.66 -14.33 11.78
CA HIS A 158 -5.75 -14.66 12.90
C HIS A 158 -5.61 -16.17 13.21
N ILE A 159 -4.84 -16.91 12.41
CA ILE A 159 -4.29 -18.18 12.89
C ILE A 159 -3.11 -17.84 13.79
N ASN A 160 -3.21 -18.13 15.10
CA ASN A 160 -2.06 -18.10 16.00
C ASN A 160 -0.95 -19.01 15.43
N LEU A 161 0.27 -18.48 15.30
CA LEU A 161 1.45 -19.14 14.70
C LEU A 161 1.88 -20.47 15.37
N LEU A 162 1.14 -20.95 16.36
CA LEU A 162 1.43 -22.21 17.08
C LEU A 162 0.96 -23.47 16.33
N ASN A 163 0.10 -23.36 15.32
CA ASN A 163 -0.46 -24.55 14.62
C ASN A 163 -0.05 -24.71 13.15
N LEU A 164 0.86 -23.87 12.63
CA LEU A 164 1.19 -23.86 11.20
C LEU A 164 1.90 -25.14 10.74
N LYS A 165 2.67 -25.81 11.61
CA LYS A 165 3.33 -27.08 11.25
C LYS A 165 2.34 -28.23 11.04
N THR A 166 1.18 -28.21 11.69
CA THR A 166 0.20 -29.30 11.63
C THR A 166 -0.77 -29.16 10.45
N VAL A 167 -1.08 -27.92 10.03
CA VAL A 167 -2.00 -27.64 8.92
C VAL A 167 -1.32 -27.81 7.55
N LEU A 168 -0.02 -27.51 7.45
CA LEU A 168 0.73 -27.64 6.19
C LEU A 168 1.03 -29.10 5.80
N ALA A 169 0.87 -30.06 6.72
CA ALA A 169 1.13 -31.47 6.47
C ALA A 169 -0.04 -32.22 5.83
N THR A 170 -1.26 -31.66 5.82
CA THR A 170 -2.48 -32.41 5.43
C THR A 170 -3.21 -31.86 4.20
N ASN A 171 -2.80 -30.73 3.62
CA ASN A 171 -3.48 -30.21 2.42
C ASN A 171 -2.57 -29.31 1.52
N PRO A 172 -1.89 -29.86 0.50
CA PRO A 172 -0.99 -29.11 -0.37
C PRO A 172 -1.67 -28.20 -1.41
N LEU A 173 -3.00 -28.07 -1.42
CA LEU A 173 -3.75 -27.57 -2.60
C LEU A 173 -4.56 -26.28 -2.42
N VAL A 174 -4.35 -25.49 -1.35
CA VAL A 174 -5.04 -24.19 -1.23
C VAL A 174 -4.10 -23.09 -0.73
N VAL A 175 -3.03 -22.80 -1.47
CA VAL A 175 -2.50 -21.43 -1.47
C VAL A 175 -3.45 -20.61 -2.32
N LYS A 176 -4.55 -20.12 -1.73
CA LYS A 176 -5.38 -19.12 -2.41
C LYS A 176 -4.48 -17.95 -2.76
N GLU A 177 -4.39 -17.60 -4.05
CA GLU A 177 -3.66 -16.42 -4.50
C GLU A 177 -4.01 -15.22 -3.62
N LYS A 178 -3.02 -14.73 -2.87
CA LYS A 178 -3.14 -13.49 -2.11
C LYS A 178 -3.38 -12.38 -3.13
N SER A 179 -4.55 -11.74 -3.07
CA SER A 179 -4.90 -10.63 -3.95
C SER A 179 -5.24 -9.41 -3.12
N ILE A 180 -4.74 -8.25 -3.55
CA ILE A 180 -4.97 -6.96 -2.88
C ILE A 180 -5.93 -6.13 -3.71
N ALA A 181 -6.84 -5.47 -3.02
CA ALA A 181 -7.66 -4.41 -3.55
C ALA A 181 -7.49 -3.16 -2.70
N VAL A 182 -7.42 -1.99 -3.33
CA VAL A 182 -7.34 -0.70 -2.65
C VAL A 182 -8.54 0.14 -3.04
N VAL A 183 -9.22 0.69 -2.02
CA VAL A 183 -10.27 1.70 -2.22
C VAL A 183 -9.68 3.05 -1.86
N GLY A 184 -9.60 3.95 -2.84
CA GLY A 184 -9.07 5.30 -2.67
C GLY A 184 -10.18 6.35 -2.64
N PHE A 185 -9.96 7.41 -1.86
CA PHE A 185 -10.76 8.63 -1.95
C PHE A 185 -9.85 9.85 -2.02
N MET A 186 -10.13 10.72 -2.98
CA MET A 186 -9.63 12.08 -2.96
C MET A 186 -10.21 12.83 -1.76
N VAL A 187 -9.46 13.78 -1.22
CA VAL A 187 -9.92 14.64 -0.13
C VAL A 187 -9.70 16.09 -0.50
N GLU A 188 -10.80 16.83 -0.59
CA GLU A 188 -10.85 18.24 -0.94
C GLU A 188 -11.06 19.14 0.29
N LEU A 189 -10.54 20.36 0.20
CA LEU A 189 -10.75 21.36 1.24
C LEU A 189 -12.20 21.87 1.22
N SER A 190 -12.86 21.85 2.37
CA SER A 190 -14.21 22.39 2.51
C SER A 190 -14.18 23.92 2.67
N PRO A 191 -14.86 24.69 1.79
CA PRO A 191 -14.99 26.13 1.98
C PRO A 191 -15.89 26.49 3.18
N TYR A 192 -16.65 25.53 3.70
CA TYR A 192 -17.57 25.71 4.83
C TYR A 192 -17.01 25.15 6.15
N GLY A 193 -15.73 24.78 6.19
CA GLY A 193 -15.09 24.22 7.38
C GLY A 193 -15.65 22.86 7.83
N ARG A 194 -16.30 22.11 6.92
CA ARG A 194 -16.85 20.79 7.23
C ARG A 194 -15.83 19.70 6.93
N SER A 195 -15.77 18.71 7.81
CA SER A 195 -14.93 17.53 7.65
C SER A 195 -15.78 16.26 7.64
N THR A 196 -15.40 15.28 6.82
CA THR A 196 -15.97 13.94 6.90
C THR A 196 -15.74 13.39 8.32
N PRO A 197 -16.78 12.86 9.01
CA PRO A 197 -16.68 12.45 10.41
C PRO A 197 -15.50 11.52 10.72
N LEU A 198 -15.20 10.57 9.82
CA LEU A 198 -14.04 9.68 9.95
C LEU A 198 -12.73 10.47 10.06
N LEU A 199 -12.52 11.47 9.19
CA LEU A 199 -11.29 12.25 9.16
C LEU A 199 -11.13 13.09 10.44
N THR A 200 -12.22 13.69 10.93
CA THR A 200 -12.21 14.39 12.22
C THR A 200 -11.82 13.45 13.38
N GLN A 201 -12.37 12.24 13.40
CA GLN A 201 -12.10 11.26 14.46
C GLN A 201 -10.66 10.75 14.43
N VAL A 202 -10.11 10.45 13.25
CA VAL A 202 -8.73 10.00 13.09
C VAL A 202 -7.76 11.10 13.52
N PHE A 203 -7.93 12.31 13.01
CA PHE A 203 -6.95 13.38 13.22
C PHE A 203 -7.07 14.12 14.55
N ALA A 204 -8.09 13.83 15.37
CA ALA A 204 -8.22 14.37 16.72
C ALA A 204 -6.99 14.13 17.61
N ASN A 205 -6.29 13.00 17.43
CA ASN A 205 -5.10 12.63 18.19
C ASN A 205 -3.79 12.77 17.41
N LEU A 206 -3.79 13.43 16.24
CA LEU A 206 -2.61 13.53 15.37
C LEU A 206 -1.37 14.10 16.08
N HIS A 207 -1.55 15.07 16.98
CA HIS A 207 -0.48 15.67 17.76
C HIS A 207 0.27 14.66 18.66
N LYS A 208 -0.36 13.54 19.02
CA LYS A 208 0.27 12.47 19.83
C LYS A 208 1.21 11.59 19.01
N ILE A 209 1.13 11.67 17.69
CA ILE A 209 1.97 10.89 16.78
C ILE A 209 2.83 11.75 15.85
N SER A 210 3.27 12.92 16.31
CA SER A 210 4.06 13.85 15.51
C SER A 210 5.44 13.32 15.09
N THR A 211 5.91 12.26 15.73
CA THR A 211 7.25 11.68 15.52
C THR A 211 7.15 10.30 14.89
N PRO A 212 7.93 9.96 13.85
CA PRO A 212 7.99 8.60 13.32
C PRO A 212 8.24 7.54 14.40
N GLY A 213 7.53 6.42 14.31
CA GLY A 213 7.56 5.30 15.26
C GLY A 213 6.61 5.42 16.45
N SER A 214 5.95 6.57 16.61
CA SER A 214 4.96 6.78 17.67
C SER A 214 3.60 6.16 17.32
N VAL A 215 2.87 5.78 18.36
CA VAL A 215 1.52 5.21 18.30
C VAL A 215 0.61 5.87 19.31
N THR A 216 -0.66 6.05 18.95
CA THR A 216 -1.71 6.46 19.88
C THR A 216 -2.99 5.66 19.62
N LYS A 217 -4.01 5.86 20.45
CA LYS A 217 -5.31 5.18 20.32
C LYS A 217 -6.40 6.16 19.91
N ILE A 218 -7.26 5.74 18.99
CA ILE A 218 -8.51 6.43 18.64
C ILE A 218 -9.66 5.69 19.33
N ARG A 219 -10.56 6.43 19.99
CA ARG A 219 -11.67 5.85 20.79
C ARG A 219 -12.88 5.44 19.98
N GLN A 220 -13.12 6.06 18.84
CA GLN A 220 -14.25 5.71 17.99
C GLN A 220 -13.94 6.08 16.55
N LEU A 221 -14.14 5.14 15.64
CA LEU A 221 -14.08 5.35 14.21
C LEU A 221 -15.39 4.92 13.58
N ASP A 222 -16.09 5.87 12.97
CA ASP A 222 -17.30 5.66 12.21
C ASP A 222 -17.03 5.78 10.71
N PHE A 223 -17.23 4.68 10.00
CA PHE A 223 -17.00 4.56 8.56
C PHE A 223 -18.28 4.76 7.74
N SER A 224 -19.43 4.98 8.38
CA SER A 224 -20.74 5.07 7.71
C SER A 224 -20.75 6.10 6.58
N SER A 225 -20.27 7.32 6.85
CA SER A 225 -20.18 8.40 5.85
C SER A 225 -19.30 8.06 4.65
N VAL A 226 -18.20 7.32 4.86
CA VAL A 226 -17.28 6.89 3.80
C VAL A 226 -17.90 5.76 2.97
N ALA A 227 -18.55 4.79 3.64
CA ALA A 227 -19.29 3.72 2.97
C ALA A 227 -20.43 4.29 2.11
N ASP A 228 -21.22 5.19 2.68
CA ASP A 228 -22.30 5.89 1.99
C ASP A 228 -21.79 6.66 0.77
N SER A 229 -20.68 7.40 0.92
CA SER A 229 -20.08 8.14 -0.19
C SER A 229 -19.69 7.20 -1.34
N LEU A 230 -19.00 6.09 -1.02
CA LEU A 230 -18.60 5.13 -2.05
C LEU A 230 -19.80 4.49 -2.76
N HIS A 231 -20.85 4.11 -2.02
CA HIS A 231 -22.00 3.40 -2.59
C HIS A 231 -22.91 4.29 -3.42
N LYS A 232 -22.91 5.61 -3.18
CA LYS A 232 -23.77 6.59 -3.87
C LYS A 232 -23.12 7.14 -5.15
N ASN A 233 -21.78 7.12 -5.24
CA ASN A 233 -21.04 7.75 -6.32
C ASN A 233 -20.42 6.73 -7.28
N ASP A 234 -19.98 7.23 -8.43
CA ASP A 234 -19.23 6.46 -9.41
C ASP A 234 -17.83 6.11 -8.88
N ILE A 235 -17.26 5.03 -9.42
CA ILE A 235 -15.99 4.46 -8.96
C ILE A 235 -15.14 4.14 -10.17
N PHE A 236 -14.01 4.82 -10.33
CA PHE A 236 -12.99 4.48 -11.32
C PHE A 236 -12.29 3.18 -10.91
N THR A 237 -11.93 2.33 -11.87
CA THR A 237 -11.25 1.08 -11.57
C THR A 237 -10.22 0.69 -12.63
N TYR A 238 -9.07 0.23 -12.15
CA TYR A 238 -7.98 -0.27 -12.99
C TYR A 238 -7.11 -1.27 -12.21
N THR A 239 -6.22 -1.97 -12.92
CA THR A 239 -5.21 -2.85 -12.31
C THR A 239 -3.86 -2.14 -12.37
N GLY A 240 -3.24 -1.93 -11.21
CA GLY A 240 -1.98 -1.21 -11.08
C GLY A 240 -1.04 -1.87 -10.08
N SER A 241 -0.32 -1.04 -9.33
CA SER A 241 0.67 -1.46 -8.33
C SER A 241 0.43 -0.84 -6.97
N LEU A 242 1.22 -1.27 -5.98
CA LEU A 242 1.46 -0.48 -4.78
C LEU A 242 2.16 0.83 -5.17
N THR A 243 1.85 1.91 -4.48
CA THR A 243 2.48 3.23 -4.67
C THR A 243 3.73 3.42 -3.81
N THR A 244 4.13 2.39 -3.06
CA THR A 244 5.35 2.34 -2.25
C THR A 244 6.17 1.08 -2.59
N PRO A 245 7.47 1.04 -2.26
CA PRO A 245 8.28 -0.18 -2.37
C PRO A 245 7.57 -1.38 -1.73
N PRO A 246 7.54 -2.55 -2.41
CA PRO A 246 8.34 -2.95 -3.57
C PRO A 246 7.65 -2.64 -4.91
N CYS A 247 6.59 -1.82 -4.88
CA CYS A 247 5.77 -1.46 -6.03
C CYS A 247 5.16 -2.67 -6.75
N SER A 248 4.78 -3.70 -6.00
CA SER A 248 4.16 -4.92 -6.54
C SER A 248 2.92 -4.59 -7.36
N ASN A 249 2.87 -5.15 -8.57
CA ASN A 249 1.74 -5.04 -9.49
C ASN A 249 0.54 -5.91 -9.06
N LYS A 250 -0.49 -5.97 -9.92
CA LYS A 250 -1.74 -6.73 -9.73
C LYS A 250 -2.61 -6.23 -8.57
N ILE A 251 -2.48 -4.95 -8.22
CA ILE A 251 -3.37 -4.29 -7.26
C ILE A 251 -4.65 -3.88 -7.97
N SER A 252 -5.80 -4.30 -7.46
CA SER A 252 -7.11 -3.86 -7.95
C SER A 252 -7.49 -2.52 -7.32
N TRP A 253 -7.43 -1.44 -8.08
CA TRP A 253 -7.75 -0.10 -7.62
C TRP A 253 -9.23 0.25 -7.84
N TYR A 254 -9.83 0.90 -6.85
CA TYR A 254 -11.18 1.43 -6.87
C TYR A 254 -11.15 2.86 -6.28
N ILE A 255 -11.15 3.88 -7.14
CA ILE A 255 -11.09 5.28 -6.70
C ILE A 255 -12.49 5.87 -6.75
N SER A 256 -12.98 6.41 -5.64
CA SER A 256 -14.26 7.12 -5.63
C SER A 256 -14.18 8.39 -6.48
N ALA A 257 -15.15 8.59 -7.37
CA ALA A 257 -15.23 9.80 -8.19
C ALA A 257 -15.66 11.04 -7.39
N ALA A 258 -16.22 10.87 -6.19
CA ALA A 258 -16.59 11.96 -5.32
C ALA A 258 -15.56 12.11 -4.19
N PRO A 259 -15.02 13.32 -3.97
CA PRO A 259 -14.06 13.55 -2.90
C PRO A 259 -14.74 13.55 -1.52
N LEU A 260 -13.97 13.19 -0.50
CA LEU A 260 -14.30 13.50 0.89
C LEU A 260 -13.93 14.96 1.19
N SER A 261 -14.53 15.55 2.22
CA SER A 261 -14.23 16.92 2.63
C SER A 261 -13.37 16.97 3.88
N LEU A 262 -12.45 17.94 3.94
CA LEU A 262 -11.63 18.24 5.11
C LEU A 262 -11.52 19.75 5.32
N ASP A 263 -11.60 20.19 6.57
CA ASP A 263 -11.36 21.59 6.92
C ASP A 263 -9.87 21.96 6.84
N VAL A 264 -9.60 23.23 6.56
CA VAL A 264 -8.24 23.77 6.34
C VAL A 264 -7.35 23.63 7.58
N VAL A 265 -7.93 23.73 8.78
CA VAL A 265 -7.16 23.64 10.04
C VAL A 265 -6.64 22.22 10.22
N THR A 266 -7.51 21.23 10.04
CA THR A 266 -7.15 19.82 10.10
C THR A 266 -6.15 19.46 9.00
N PHE A 267 -6.37 19.89 7.75
CA PHE A 267 -5.40 19.65 6.67
C PHE A 267 -4.00 20.18 7.00
N ASN A 268 -3.90 21.41 7.51
CA ASN A 268 -2.60 21.98 7.88
C ASN A 268 -1.91 21.20 9.00
N ALA A 269 -2.68 20.67 9.97
CA ALA A 269 -2.14 19.80 11.01
C ALA A 269 -1.61 18.48 10.42
N VAL A 270 -2.38 17.84 9.51
CA VAL A 270 -1.97 16.61 8.81
C VAL A 270 -0.70 16.84 8.01
N LYS A 271 -0.69 17.86 7.15
CA LYS A 271 0.48 18.25 6.35
C LYS A 271 1.72 18.52 7.21
N LYS A 272 1.57 19.06 8.42
CA LYS A 272 2.70 19.29 9.33
C LYS A 272 3.33 17.98 9.84
N VAL A 273 2.53 16.94 10.04
CA VAL A 273 3.00 15.62 10.54
C VAL A 273 3.47 14.73 9.39
N VAL A 274 2.65 14.57 8.35
CA VAL A 274 2.91 13.68 7.20
C VAL A 274 3.93 14.30 6.24
N LYS A 275 3.98 15.64 6.16
CA LYS A 275 4.84 16.40 5.23
C LYS A 275 4.46 16.13 3.78
N PHE A 276 5.35 15.46 3.04
CA PHE A 276 5.17 15.07 1.65
C PHE A 276 5.44 13.57 1.55
N ASN A 277 4.48 12.82 1.03
CA ASN A 277 4.59 11.37 0.92
C ASN A 277 3.85 10.80 -0.29
N SER A 278 3.91 11.52 -1.41
CA SER A 278 3.19 11.15 -2.63
C SER A 278 4.19 10.80 -3.73
N ARG A 279 4.02 9.61 -4.32
CA ARG A 279 4.77 9.19 -5.50
C ARG A 279 4.30 10.03 -6.71
N TYR A 280 5.23 10.33 -7.61
CA TYR A 280 4.88 10.97 -8.90
C TYR A 280 3.97 10.06 -9.73
N THR A 281 3.13 10.64 -10.59
CA THR A 281 2.27 9.90 -11.52
C THR A 281 3.10 9.07 -12.49
N GLN A 282 2.68 7.84 -12.72
CA GLN A 282 3.37 6.87 -13.56
C GLN A 282 2.92 7.01 -15.02
N ASN A 283 3.60 6.29 -15.93
CA ASN A 283 3.21 6.29 -17.35
C ASN A 283 1.78 5.74 -17.53
N THR A 284 1.22 5.96 -18.72
CA THR A 284 -0.01 5.27 -19.14
C THR A 284 0.15 3.76 -18.95
N LEU A 285 -0.87 3.12 -18.38
CA LEU A 285 -0.85 1.69 -18.06
C LEU A 285 -0.43 0.86 -19.29
N GLY A 286 0.53 -0.04 -19.09
CA GLY A 286 1.09 -0.92 -20.13
C GLY A 286 2.20 -0.29 -20.97
N ARG A 287 2.48 1.01 -20.84
CA ARG A 287 3.65 1.65 -21.45
C ARG A 287 4.90 1.41 -20.60
N VAL A 288 6.07 1.57 -21.24
CA VAL A 288 7.38 1.45 -20.59
C VAL A 288 7.46 2.38 -19.38
N ASN A 289 8.05 1.92 -18.29
CA ASN A 289 8.20 2.71 -17.07
C ASN A 289 8.96 4.02 -17.36
N LEU A 290 8.55 5.13 -16.75
CA LEU A 290 9.16 6.45 -17.02
C LEU A 290 10.65 6.50 -16.68
N LEU A 291 11.10 5.73 -15.67
CA LEU A 291 12.53 5.64 -15.35
C LEU A 291 13.32 4.93 -16.45
N GLU A 292 12.75 3.88 -17.06
CA GLU A 292 13.37 3.19 -18.20
C GLU A 292 13.35 4.05 -19.47
N VAL A 293 12.28 4.84 -19.69
CA VAL A 293 12.23 5.83 -20.77
C VAL A 293 13.36 6.85 -20.60
N ALA A 294 13.46 7.48 -19.42
CA ALA A 294 14.49 8.47 -19.13
C ALA A 294 15.91 7.90 -19.26
N ALA A 295 16.15 6.65 -18.84
CA ALA A 295 17.45 5.99 -19.01
C ALA A 295 17.82 5.80 -20.49
N GLY A 296 16.84 5.45 -21.33
CA GLY A 296 17.05 5.31 -22.78
C GLY A 296 17.45 6.62 -23.46
N ASP A 297 16.81 7.73 -23.08
CA ASP A 297 17.05 9.06 -23.68
C ASP A 297 18.44 9.62 -23.35
N ILE A 298 19.02 9.22 -22.22
CA ILE A 298 20.37 9.66 -21.77
C ILE A 298 21.48 8.74 -22.33
N GLY A 299 21.13 7.77 -23.17
CA GLY A 299 22.09 6.83 -23.75
C GLY A 299 22.66 5.82 -22.75
N CYS A 300 21.99 5.61 -21.62
CA CYS A 300 22.36 4.52 -20.72
C CYS A 300 22.10 3.19 -21.44
N ALA A 301 23.11 2.32 -21.48
CA ALA A 301 22.94 0.97 -21.99
C ALA A 301 21.78 0.30 -21.23
N LYS A 302 20.84 -0.33 -21.94
CA LYS A 302 19.80 -1.17 -21.33
C LYS A 302 20.50 -2.20 -20.46
N SER A 303 20.53 -1.98 -19.15
CA SER A 303 21.10 -2.96 -18.24
C SER A 303 20.29 -4.23 -18.42
N GLN A 304 20.97 -5.35 -18.68
CA GLN A 304 20.36 -6.67 -18.85
C GLN A 304 19.83 -7.21 -17.51
N MET A 305 19.13 -6.38 -16.73
CA MET A 305 18.34 -6.80 -15.58
C MET A 305 16.93 -7.22 -16.01
N ARG A 306 16.79 -7.90 -17.16
CA ARG A 306 15.75 -8.94 -17.27
C ARG A 306 16.27 -10.12 -16.47
N VAL A 307 16.10 -10.07 -15.15
CA VAL A 307 16.17 -11.29 -14.35
C VAL A 307 15.16 -12.25 -14.98
N GLN A 308 15.66 -13.36 -15.50
CA GLN A 308 14.86 -14.47 -16.00
C GLN A 308 13.90 -14.89 -14.87
N SER A 309 12.64 -14.49 -14.98
CA SER A 309 11.55 -15.06 -14.21
C SER A 309 10.45 -15.46 -15.18
N ASP A 310 10.68 -16.61 -15.83
CA ASP A 310 9.70 -17.65 -16.16
C ASP A 310 10.50 -18.83 -16.74
N PRO A 311 10.10 -20.09 -16.49
CA PRO A 311 8.81 -20.57 -15.96
C PRO A 311 8.82 -21.02 -14.49
#